data_AF-A0A6L9YNY3-F1
#
_entry.id   AF-A0A6L9YNY3-F1
#
_cell.length_a   1.000
_cell.length_b   1.000
_cell.length_c   1.000
_cell.angle_alpha   90.00
_cell.angle_beta   90.00
_cell.angle_gamma   90.00
#
_symmetry.space_group_name_H-M   'P 1'
#
loop_
_entity.id
_entity.type
_entity.pdbx_description
1 polymer ?
#
loop_
_entity_poly.entity_id
_entity_poly.type
_entity_poly.pdbx_seq_one_letter_code
_entity_poly.pdbx_strand_id
1 'polypeptide(L)'
;MDFYAGDTKTWSINQKSGDKPGLNISNYSGDSKLFINSSNGNVGIGTDCPKAKLEIKGDQPVLKIWGQRCNDNATIQLREYTGCNWGFDLKYIGSSEKKLYIESYSNCVSKGKHLTIVSESGNVGIGTTCPDAKLEVKGNLKLEYGVAVNAFSCDGTLEGCSDMAIPTEKAIKTYADTKALLHGCVSEDFSAKNLTVNGVIKPSAGNKKKTVFSLLKNRIMVGKMLPGSGITVVEIQEKIRHWRLEHLMIVTIILP
;
A
#
# COMPACT_ATOMS: atom_id res chain seq x y z
N MET A 1 -6.38 -37.51 50.54
CA MET A 1 -4.99 -37.78 50.95
C MET A 1 -4.33 -36.45 51.20
N ASP A 2 -3.78 -36.26 52.39
CA ASP A 2 -3.15 -35.01 52.79
C ASP A 2 -1.64 -35.21 52.93
N PHE A 3 -0.87 -34.20 52.52
CA PHE A 3 0.57 -34.17 52.56
C PHE A 3 1.03 -33.07 53.52
N TYR A 4 1.99 -33.40 54.37
CA TYR A 4 2.45 -32.54 55.46
C TYR A 4 3.95 -32.26 55.35
N ALA A 5 4.35 -31.06 55.79
CA ALA A 5 5.73 -30.73 56.10
C ALA A 5 5.83 -30.52 57.62
N GLY A 6 6.33 -31.52 58.35
CA GLY A 6 6.13 -31.61 59.80
C GLY A 6 4.63 -31.78 60.12
N ASP A 7 4.10 -30.95 61.01
CA ASP A 7 2.68 -30.95 61.38
C ASP A 7 1.82 -30.01 60.52
N THR A 8 2.44 -29.26 59.60
CA THR A 8 1.72 -28.32 58.73
C THR A 8 1.23 -29.03 57.47
N LYS A 9 -0.08 -29.05 57.26
CA LYS A 9 -0.68 -29.50 56.00
C LYS A 9 -0.25 -28.56 54.87
N THR A 10 0.26 -29.11 53.77
CA THR A 10 0.77 -28.35 52.63
C THR A 10 -0.08 -28.54 51.37
N TRP A 11 -0.44 -29.79 51.08
CA TRP A 11 -1.20 -30.17 49.90
C TRP A 11 -2.28 -31.20 50.25
N SER A 12 -3.36 -31.18 49.48
CA SER A 12 -4.38 -32.23 49.48
C SER A 12 -4.62 -32.73 48.07
N ILE A 13 -4.85 -34.05 47.96
CA ILE A 13 -5.49 -34.68 46.83
C ILE A 13 -6.82 -35.24 47.32
N ASN A 14 -7.93 -34.73 46.78
CA ASN A 14 -9.27 -35.12 47.20
C ASN A 14 -10.23 -35.17 46.01
N GLN A 15 -11.35 -35.87 46.18
CA GLN A 15 -12.52 -35.63 45.33
C GLN A 15 -13.33 -34.49 45.94
N LYS A 16 -13.63 -33.47 45.13
CA LYS A 16 -14.55 -32.40 45.48
C LYS A 16 -15.96 -32.86 45.13
N SER A 17 -16.94 -32.54 45.98
CA SER A 17 -18.36 -32.85 45.81
C SER A 17 -19.19 -31.56 45.75
N GLY A 18 -20.49 -31.68 45.48
CA GLY A 18 -21.40 -30.53 45.34
C GLY A 18 -21.32 -29.89 43.95
N ASP A 19 -21.41 -28.56 43.88
CA ASP A 19 -21.53 -27.81 42.61
C ASP A 19 -20.32 -27.91 41.67
N LYS A 20 -19.20 -28.42 42.17
CA LYS A 20 -17.94 -28.55 41.43
C LYS A 20 -17.34 -29.93 41.64
N PRO A 21 -18.02 -31.01 41.21
CA PRO A 21 -17.55 -32.35 41.46
C PRO A 21 -16.32 -32.65 40.60
N GLY A 22 -15.30 -33.29 41.16
CA GLY A 22 -14.08 -33.58 40.41
C GLY A 22 -12.86 -33.99 41.22
N LEU A 23 -11.80 -34.40 40.54
CA LEU A 23 -10.48 -34.62 41.15
C LEU A 23 -9.83 -33.26 41.41
N ASN A 24 -9.35 -33.04 42.64
CA ASN A 24 -8.78 -31.76 43.06
C ASN A 24 -7.42 -31.95 43.74
N ILE A 25 -6.47 -31.10 43.36
CA ILE A 25 -5.22 -30.86 44.07
C ILE A 25 -5.23 -29.42 44.57
N SER A 26 -5.18 -29.22 45.89
CA SER A 26 -5.24 -27.89 46.51
C SER A 26 -4.08 -27.64 47.47
N ASN A 27 -3.77 -26.36 47.69
CA ASN A 27 -2.86 -25.93 48.75
C ASN A 27 -3.51 -26.04 50.14
N TYR A 28 -2.76 -25.67 51.17
CA TYR A 28 -3.23 -25.66 52.57
C TYR A 28 -4.45 -24.76 52.81
N SER A 29 -4.61 -23.67 52.05
CA SER A 29 -5.75 -22.76 52.11
C SER A 29 -7.02 -23.32 51.46
N GLY A 30 -6.93 -24.47 50.77
CA GLY A 30 -8.03 -25.05 50.01
C GLY A 30 -8.18 -24.49 48.59
N ASP A 31 -7.27 -23.63 48.14
CA ASP A 31 -7.26 -23.13 46.76
C ASP A 31 -6.88 -24.26 45.81
N SER A 32 -7.75 -24.53 44.84
CA SER A 32 -7.47 -25.49 43.77
C SER A 32 -6.31 -25.00 42.90
N LYS A 33 -5.28 -25.85 42.77
CA LYS A 33 -4.12 -25.62 41.89
C LYS A 33 -4.17 -26.47 40.64
N LEU A 34 -4.73 -27.68 40.73
CA LEU A 34 -5.14 -28.49 39.58
C LEU A 34 -6.52 -29.08 39.89
N PHE A 35 -7.44 -28.98 38.95
CA PHE A 35 -8.78 -29.52 39.08
C PHE A 35 -9.22 -30.19 37.77
N ILE A 36 -9.86 -31.35 37.87
CA ILE A 36 -10.48 -32.04 36.74
C ILE A 36 -11.95 -32.25 37.09
N ASN A 37 -12.83 -31.53 36.39
CA ASN A 37 -14.28 -31.63 36.59
C ASN A 37 -14.78 -33.00 36.12
N SER A 38 -15.49 -33.72 36.98
CA SER A 38 -15.96 -35.07 36.66
C SER A 38 -17.17 -35.11 35.71
N SER A 39 -17.95 -34.02 35.63
CA SER A 39 -19.15 -33.94 34.79
C SER A 39 -18.84 -33.66 33.32
N ASN A 40 -17.77 -32.91 33.02
CA ASN A 40 -17.45 -32.49 31.65
C ASN A 40 -15.99 -32.71 31.21
N GLY A 41 -15.13 -33.17 32.13
CA GLY A 41 -13.72 -33.44 31.87
C GLY A 41 -12.84 -32.19 31.69
N ASN A 42 -13.35 -30.99 31.99
CA ASN A 42 -12.57 -29.76 31.89
C ASN A 42 -11.47 -29.73 32.95
N VAL A 43 -10.27 -29.28 32.55
CA VAL A 43 -9.10 -29.17 33.41
C VAL A 43 -8.85 -27.71 33.76
N GLY A 44 -8.79 -27.39 35.04
CA GLY A 44 -8.41 -26.09 35.57
C GLY A 44 -7.02 -26.13 36.20
N ILE A 45 -6.16 -25.17 35.85
CA ILE A 45 -4.91 -24.87 36.56
C ILE A 45 -5.10 -23.53 37.28
N GLY A 46 -5.09 -23.55 38.60
CA GLY A 46 -5.41 -22.39 39.44
C GLY A 46 -6.91 -22.01 39.53
N THR A 47 -7.81 -22.86 39.02
CA THR A 47 -9.27 -22.67 39.09
C THR A 47 -9.98 -24.00 39.30
N ASP A 48 -11.08 -23.99 40.06
CA ASP A 48 -11.98 -25.13 40.26
C ASP A 48 -13.27 -25.05 39.43
N CYS A 49 -13.40 -23.99 38.61
CA CYS A 49 -14.56 -23.74 37.74
C CYS A 49 -14.13 -23.55 36.27
N PRO A 50 -13.40 -24.50 35.66
CA PRO A 50 -12.96 -24.32 34.28
C PRO A 50 -14.16 -24.27 33.32
N LYS A 51 -14.25 -23.18 32.55
CA LYS A 51 -15.28 -22.93 31.52
C LYS A 51 -14.85 -23.39 30.13
N ALA A 52 -13.59 -23.77 29.97
CA ALA A 52 -13.03 -24.37 28.76
C ALA A 52 -12.40 -25.74 29.09
N LYS A 53 -12.10 -26.53 28.04
CA LYS A 53 -11.47 -27.86 28.21
C LYS A 53 -10.15 -27.80 28.98
N LEU A 54 -9.38 -26.73 28.79
CA LEU A 54 -8.23 -26.36 29.61
C LEU A 54 -8.36 -24.86 29.95
N GLU A 55 -8.34 -24.52 31.23
CA GLU A 55 -8.32 -23.13 31.71
C GLU A 55 -7.16 -22.91 32.68
N ILE A 56 -6.34 -21.90 32.42
CA ILE A 56 -5.23 -21.49 33.30
C ILE A 56 -5.59 -20.13 33.89
N LYS A 57 -5.70 -20.05 35.21
CA LYS A 57 -6.09 -18.85 35.95
C LYS A 57 -5.05 -18.49 37.02
N GLY A 58 -4.74 -17.20 37.13
CA GLY A 58 -3.83 -16.62 38.12
C GLY A 58 -3.56 -15.14 37.79
N ASP A 59 -2.64 -14.49 38.50
CA ASP A 59 -2.32 -13.07 38.28
C ASP A 59 -1.62 -12.83 36.92
N GLN A 60 -0.80 -13.79 36.48
CA GLN A 60 -0.08 -13.78 35.21
C GLN A 60 -0.09 -15.18 34.57
N PRO A 61 -1.24 -15.65 34.06
CA PRO A 61 -1.35 -17.00 33.53
C PRO A 61 -0.57 -17.09 32.20
N VAL A 62 0.39 -18.00 32.11
CA VAL A 62 1.19 -18.24 30.91
C VAL A 62 1.19 -19.73 30.58
N LEU A 63 0.81 -20.07 29.34
CA LEU A 63 1.07 -21.39 28.78
C LEU A 63 2.47 -21.40 28.15
N LYS A 64 3.43 -22.05 28.82
CA LYS A 64 4.79 -22.21 28.29
C LYS A 64 4.88 -23.51 27.49
N ILE A 65 5.23 -23.40 26.22
CA ILE A 65 5.53 -24.53 25.33
C ILE A 65 6.95 -24.32 24.82
N TRP A 66 7.86 -25.22 25.18
CA TRP A 66 9.28 -25.14 24.88
C TRP A 66 9.80 -26.51 24.53
N GLY A 67 10.80 -26.53 23.64
CA GLY A 67 11.51 -27.74 23.30
C GLY A 67 12.37 -28.23 24.47
N GLN A 68 12.57 -29.55 24.58
CA GLN A 68 13.29 -30.16 25.69
C GLN A 68 14.80 -29.85 25.65
N ARG A 69 15.35 -29.64 24.46
CA ARG A 69 16.76 -29.34 24.22
C ARG A 69 16.92 -28.00 23.51
N CYS A 70 18.15 -27.48 23.52
CA CYS A 70 18.53 -26.43 22.57
C CYS A 70 18.14 -26.89 21.17
N ASN A 71 17.48 -26.02 20.41
CA ASN A 71 17.10 -26.24 19.01
C ASN A 71 15.81 -27.06 18.79
N ASP A 72 15.15 -27.52 19.84
CA ASP A 72 13.86 -28.17 19.70
C ASP A 72 12.77 -27.14 19.35
N ASN A 73 11.83 -27.56 18.51
CA ASN A 73 10.71 -26.72 18.08
C ASN A 73 9.61 -26.69 19.15
N ALA A 74 8.91 -25.57 19.24
CA ALA A 74 7.68 -25.45 20.02
C ALA A 74 6.51 -25.28 19.05
N THR A 75 5.43 -26.04 19.22
CA THR A 75 4.29 -26.02 18.31
C THR A 75 2.96 -26.02 19.07
N ILE A 76 2.06 -25.15 18.67
CA ILE A 76 0.62 -25.26 18.97
C ILE A 76 -0.06 -25.75 17.69
N GLN A 77 -0.77 -26.88 17.80
CA GLN A 77 -1.45 -27.50 16.67
C GLN A 77 -2.94 -27.19 16.70
N LEU A 78 -3.45 -26.63 15.61
CA LEU A 78 -4.88 -26.42 15.37
C LEU A 78 -5.31 -27.37 14.26
N ARG A 79 -6.21 -28.29 14.54
CA ARG A 79 -6.53 -29.42 13.65
C ARG A 79 -8.01 -29.75 13.64
N GLU A 80 -8.45 -30.20 12.48
CA GLU A 80 -9.68 -30.97 12.31
C GLU A 80 -9.34 -32.46 12.26
N TYR A 81 -10.26 -33.29 12.78
CA TYR A 81 -10.14 -34.74 12.73
C TYR A 81 -11.11 -35.29 11.69
N THR A 82 -10.64 -35.42 10.45
CA THR A 82 -11.40 -36.02 9.35
C THR A 82 -10.54 -37.05 8.61
N GLY A 83 -11.02 -37.66 7.52
CA GLY A 83 -10.21 -38.56 6.70
C GLY A 83 -8.90 -37.92 6.20
N CYS A 84 -8.92 -36.60 5.98
CA CYS A 84 -7.72 -35.78 5.89
C CYS A 84 -7.69 -34.83 7.08
N ASN A 85 -6.62 -34.80 7.84
CA ASN A 85 -6.46 -33.84 8.93
C ASN A 85 -5.98 -32.52 8.34
N TRP A 86 -6.85 -31.51 8.32
CA TRP A 86 -6.50 -30.16 7.89
C TRP A 86 -6.26 -29.26 9.12
N GLY A 87 -5.45 -28.24 8.95
CA GLY A 87 -5.28 -27.20 9.97
C GLY A 87 -4.00 -26.41 9.84
N PHE A 88 -3.57 -25.82 10.95
CA PHE A 88 -2.40 -24.94 11.01
C PHE A 88 -1.57 -25.18 12.27
N ASP A 89 -0.26 -25.06 12.11
CA ASP A 89 0.69 -24.99 13.20
C ASP A 89 1.15 -23.56 13.42
N LEU A 90 1.01 -23.10 14.67
CA LEU A 90 1.77 -21.97 15.17
C LEU A 90 3.06 -22.53 15.76
N LYS A 91 4.16 -22.37 15.03
CA LYS A 91 5.40 -23.10 15.28
C LYS A 91 6.58 -22.18 15.39
N TYR A 92 7.30 -22.28 16.50
CA TYR A 92 8.60 -21.68 16.65
C TYR A 92 9.68 -22.70 16.34
N ILE A 93 10.57 -22.38 15.40
CA ILE A 93 11.73 -23.21 15.05
C ILE A 93 12.99 -22.58 15.63
N GLY A 94 13.57 -23.27 16.63
CA GLY A 94 14.74 -22.83 17.38
C GLY A 94 16.06 -23.10 16.64
N SER A 95 17.02 -22.19 16.82
CA SER A 95 18.44 -22.21 16.41
C SER A 95 18.81 -22.20 14.92
N SER A 96 18.20 -23.01 14.05
CA SER A 96 18.52 -23.01 12.62
C SER A 96 17.81 -21.88 11.89
N GLU A 97 16.61 -21.52 12.35
CA GLU A 97 15.76 -20.55 11.69
C GLU A 97 15.44 -19.34 12.57
N LYS A 98 15.29 -19.52 13.89
CA LYS A 98 14.89 -18.47 14.86
C LYS A 98 13.65 -17.70 14.37
N LYS A 99 12.66 -18.45 13.90
CA LYS A 99 11.46 -17.93 13.23
C LYS A 99 10.19 -18.52 13.82
N LEU A 100 9.16 -17.69 13.90
CA LEU A 100 7.78 -18.10 14.11
C LEU A 100 7.12 -18.33 12.76
N TYR A 101 6.42 -19.45 12.62
CA TYR A 101 5.68 -19.81 11.42
C TYR A 101 4.20 -20.01 11.72
N ILE A 102 3.37 -19.62 10.75
CA ILE A 102 2.06 -20.22 10.52
C ILE A 102 2.22 -21.14 9.32
N GLU A 103 2.28 -22.45 9.56
CA GLU A 103 2.40 -23.48 8.51
C GLU A 103 1.10 -24.29 8.40
N SER A 104 0.69 -24.60 7.17
CA SER A 104 -0.41 -25.54 6.97
C SER A 104 -0.01 -26.93 7.46
N TYR A 105 -1.00 -27.64 7.97
CA TYR A 105 -0.88 -29.06 8.21
C TYR A 105 -1.89 -29.80 7.35
N SER A 106 -1.36 -30.81 6.66
CA SER A 106 -2.15 -31.87 6.08
C SER A 106 -1.39 -33.20 6.20
N ASN A 107 -2.13 -34.29 6.34
CA ASN A 107 -1.62 -35.65 6.12
C ASN A 107 -1.91 -36.15 4.69
N CYS A 108 -2.57 -35.35 3.85
CA CYS A 108 -2.96 -35.70 2.48
C CYS A 108 -2.24 -34.88 1.40
N VAL A 109 -1.75 -33.68 1.74
CA VAL A 109 -1.03 -32.80 0.81
C VAL A 109 0.23 -32.22 1.45
N SER A 110 1.11 -31.69 0.61
CA SER A 110 2.31 -30.97 1.05
C SER A 110 1.97 -29.77 1.92
N LYS A 111 2.76 -29.57 2.97
CA LYS A 111 2.64 -28.45 3.92
C LYS A 111 3.37 -27.22 3.38
N GLY A 112 2.84 -26.03 3.65
CA GLY A 112 3.43 -24.75 3.27
C GLY A 112 3.56 -23.80 4.47
N LYS A 113 4.67 -23.05 4.53
CA LYS A 113 4.86 -21.92 5.45
C LYS A 113 4.19 -20.69 4.82
N HIS A 114 3.09 -20.21 5.42
CA HIS A 114 2.28 -19.13 4.86
C HIS A 114 2.65 -17.77 5.43
N LEU A 115 2.95 -17.71 6.73
CA LEU A 115 3.44 -16.53 7.42
C LEU A 115 4.71 -16.86 8.19
N THR A 116 5.68 -15.97 8.12
CA THR A 116 6.98 -16.07 8.78
C THR A 116 7.24 -14.80 9.58
N ILE A 117 7.71 -14.92 10.82
CA ILE A 117 8.26 -13.79 11.58
C ILE A 117 9.67 -14.16 12.02
N VAL A 118 10.64 -13.33 11.65
CA VAL A 118 12.04 -13.50 12.03
C VAL A 118 12.26 -12.92 13.41
N SER A 119 12.63 -13.75 14.39
CA SER A 119 12.73 -13.32 15.78
C SER A 119 13.79 -12.24 16.00
N GLU A 120 14.88 -12.25 15.23
CA GLU A 120 15.99 -11.32 15.40
C GLU A 120 15.72 -9.94 14.79
N SER A 121 15.13 -9.88 13.59
CA SER A 121 14.89 -8.62 12.88
C SER A 121 13.46 -8.08 13.05
N GLY A 122 12.53 -8.93 13.48
CA GLY A 122 11.09 -8.64 13.49
C GLY A 122 10.45 -8.59 12.10
N ASN A 123 11.16 -8.99 11.05
CA ASN A 123 10.63 -8.97 9.68
C ASN A 123 9.51 -10.00 9.52
N VAL A 124 8.42 -9.60 8.86
CA VAL A 124 7.27 -10.45 8.55
C VAL A 124 7.26 -10.81 7.07
N GLY A 125 7.23 -12.11 6.77
CA GLY A 125 7.07 -12.64 5.41
C GLY A 125 5.69 -13.28 5.23
N ILE A 126 5.01 -12.96 4.13
CA ILE A 126 3.79 -13.65 3.68
C ILE A 126 4.13 -14.39 2.39
N GLY A 127 4.02 -15.72 2.40
CA GLY A 127 4.42 -16.58 1.27
C GLY A 127 5.94 -16.70 1.06
N THR A 128 6.76 -16.08 1.93
CA THR A 128 8.23 -16.18 1.93
C THR A 128 8.73 -16.53 3.33
N THR A 129 9.83 -17.28 3.39
CA THR A 129 10.51 -17.64 4.65
C THR A 129 11.73 -16.77 4.93
N CYS A 130 12.14 -15.94 3.97
CA CYS A 130 13.32 -15.10 4.05
C CYS A 130 12.94 -13.66 3.66
N PRO A 131 12.18 -12.95 4.51
CA PRO A 131 11.83 -11.56 4.24
C PRO A 131 13.05 -10.63 4.43
N ASP A 132 13.42 -9.91 3.37
CA ASP A 132 14.52 -8.94 3.35
C ASP A 132 14.08 -7.52 3.75
N ALA A 133 12.77 -7.30 3.87
CA ALA A 133 12.15 -6.06 4.36
C ALA A 133 11.29 -6.31 5.62
N LYS A 134 10.88 -5.23 6.29
CA LYS A 134 10.03 -5.31 7.50
C LYS A 134 8.71 -6.07 7.26
N LEU A 135 8.14 -5.89 6.07
CA LEU A 135 7.04 -6.69 5.56
C LEU A 135 7.36 -7.06 4.11
N GLU A 136 7.40 -8.35 3.79
CA GLU A 136 7.57 -8.85 2.43
C GLU A 136 6.44 -9.80 2.07
N VAL A 137 5.78 -9.53 0.95
CA VAL A 137 4.70 -10.38 0.42
C VAL A 137 5.17 -10.99 -0.89
N LYS A 138 5.37 -12.31 -0.91
CA LYS A 138 5.65 -13.07 -2.13
C LYS A 138 4.34 -13.40 -2.84
N GLY A 139 3.82 -12.43 -3.57
CA GLY A 139 2.56 -12.53 -4.30
C GLY A 139 1.89 -11.17 -4.46
N ASN A 140 0.60 -11.18 -4.77
CA ASN A 140 -0.18 -9.95 -4.91
C ASN A 140 -0.66 -9.44 -3.54
N LEU A 141 -0.45 -8.14 -3.29
CA LEU A 141 -1.08 -7.42 -2.18
C LEU A 141 -2.33 -6.70 -2.70
N LYS A 142 -3.53 -7.14 -2.29
CA LYS A 142 -4.78 -6.46 -2.61
C LYS A 142 -5.20 -5.59 -1.43
N LEU A 143 -5.44 -4.31 -1.69
CA LEU A 143 -5.94 -3.33 -0.72
C LEU A 143 -7.34 -2.90 -1.15
N GLU A 144 -8.32 -2.96 -0.24
CA GLU A 144 -9.74 -2.79 -0.60
C GLU A 144 -10.14 -1.32 -0.81
N TYR A 145 -9.59 -0.39 -0.03
CA TYR A 145 -9.88 1.06 -0.10
C TYR A 145 -8.66 1.92 0.28
N GLY A 146 -8.57 3.14 -0.27
CA GLY A 146 -7.92 4.29 0.36
C GLY A 146 -6.45 4.15 0.75
N VAL A 147 -5.60 3.61 -0.14
CA VAL A 147 -4.17 3.48 0.15
C VAL A 147 -3.50 4.86 0.14
N ALA A 148 -3.21 5.42 1.31
CA ALA A 148 -2.20 6.47 1.43
C ALA A 148 -0.82 5.82 1.31
N VAL A 149 -0.28 5.78 0.09
CA VAL A 149 1.14 5.46 -0.11
C VAL A 149 1.93 6.68 0.35
N ASN A 150 2.38 6.70 1.61
CA ASN A 150 3.08 7.86 2.21
C ASN A 150 4.46 8.16 1.59
N ALA A 151 4.90 7.40 0.59
CA ALA A 151 6.09 7.68 -0.21
C ALA A 151 5.68 8.36 -1.53
N PHE A 152 5.27 9.62 -1.43
CA PHE A 152 5.09 10.49 -2.57
C PHE A 152 6.41 11.24 -2.82
N SER A 153 7.00 11.15 -4.01
CA SER A 153 8.09 12.08 -4.36
C SER A 153 7.54 13.50 -4.31
N CYS A 154 8.18 14.35 -3.50
CA CYS A 154 7.91 15.78 -3.45
C CYS A 154 8.87 16.58 -4.34
N ASP A 155 9.83 15.92 -5.01
CA ASP A 155 10.67 16.60 -5.98
C ASP A 155 9.86 16.88 -7.26
N GLY A 156 9.88 18.15 -7.68
CA GLY A 156 9.31 18.56 -8.97
C GLY A 156 10.26 18.30 -10.13
N THR A 157 11.45 17.74 -9.86
CA THR A 157 12.55 17.60 -10.80
C THR A 157 12.65 16.20 -11.41
N LEU A 158 11.99 15.19 -10.82
CA LEU A 158 12.19 13.77 -11.16
C LEU A 158 13.66 13.31 -10.99
N GLU A 159 14.52 14.11 -10.35
CA GLU A 159 15.92 13.77 -10.07
C GLU A 159 16.03 13.13 -8.69
N GLY A 160 15.86 11.81 -8.64
CA GLY A 160 15.98 11.04 -7.41
C GLY A 160 15.10 9.80 -7.44
N CYS A 161 15.51 8.76 -8.17
CA CYS A 161 14.90 7.42 -8.14
C CYS A 161 13.36 7.44 -8.25
N SER A 162 12.81 8.06 -9.29
CA SER A 162 11.37 8.07 -9.61
C SER A 162 10.79 6.68 -9.91
N ASP A 163 11.64 5.65 -10.04
CA ASP A 163 11.24 4.29 -10.40
C ASP A 163 10.59 3.52 -9.22
N MET A 164 10.65 4.07 -8.00
CA MET A 164 10.18 3.42 -6.78
C MET A 164 9.01 4.14 -6.09
N ALA A 165 8.52 5.26 -6.63
CA ALA A 165 7.46 6.08 -6.02
C ALA A 165 6.28 6.28 -6.98
N ILE A 166 5.03 6.22 -6.45
CA ILE A 166 3.85 6.64 -7.22
C ILE A 166 3.88 8.17 -7.29
N PRO A 167 3.92 8.79 -8.49
CA PRO A 167 3.97 10.24 -8.59
C PRO A 167 2.69 10.86 -8.05
N THR A 168 2.81 11.98 -7.32
CA THR A 168 1.63 12.75 -6.93
C THR A 168 0.89 13.26 -8.16
N GLU A 169 -0.42 13.49 -8.05
CA GLU A 169 -1.21 14.16 -9.10
C GLU A 169 -0.55 15.50 -9.51
N LYS A 170 0.04 16.23 -8.55
CA LYS A 170 0.78 17.47 -8.79
C LYS A 170 2.04 17.27 -9.63
N ALA A 171 2.81 16.20 -9.39
CA ALA A 171 4.00 15.86 -10.18
C ALA A 171 3.62 15.46 -11.61
N ILE A 172 2.56 14.64 -11.77
CA ILE A 172 2.02 14.26 -13.09
C ILE A 172 1.59 15.52 -13.87
N LYS A 173 0.83 16.42 -13.22
CA LYS A 173 0.38 17.67 -13.84
C LYS A 173 1.57 18.55 -14.25
N THR A 174 2.55 18.73 -13.38
CA THR A 174 3.72 19.58 -13.65
C THR A 174 4.52 19.07 -14.84
N TYR A 175 4.73 17.74 -14.94
CA TYR A 175 5.40 17.11 -16.09
C TYR A 175 4.61 17.27 -17.39
N ALA A 176 3.29 17.03 -17.35
CA ALA A 176 2.41 17.19 -18.51
C ALA A 176 2.45 18.64 -19.02
N ASP A 177 2.35 19.62 -18.11
CA ASP A 177 2.39 21.04 -18.43
C ASP A 177 3.77 21.46 -19.00
N THR A 178 4.89 20.99 -18.42
CA THR A 178 6.23 21.31 -18.93
C THR A 178 6.55 20.64 -20.26
N LYS A 179 6.09 19.41 -20.51
CA LYS A 179 6.24 18.76 -21.82
C LYS A 179 5.40 19.42 -22.89
N ALA A 180 4.20 19.91 -22.57
CA ALA A 180 3.42 20.73 -23.48
C ALA A 180 4.20 21.99 -23.92
N LEU A 181 4.88 22.63 -22.97
CA LEU A 181 5.70 23.82 -23.22
C LEU A 181 7.00 23.52 -24.01
N LEU A 182 7.66 22.39 -23.78
CA LEU A 182 8.93 22.00 -24.45
C LEU A 182 8.77 21.56 -25.91
N HIS A 183 7.58 21.12 -26.31
CA HIS A 183 7.27 20.79 -27.71
C HIS A 183 6.67 21.97 -28.50
N GLY A 184 6.82 23.20 -27.98
CA GLY A 184 6.33 24.40 -28.65
C GLY A 184 4.82 24.47 -28.76
N CYS A 185 4.09 23.66 -27.97
CA CYS A 185 2.67 23.86 -27.82
C CYS A 185 2.44 24.93 -26.76
N VAL A 186 1.59 25.87 -27.13
CA VAL A 186 1.20 27.06 -26.39
C VAL A 186 0.69 26.62 -25.01
N SER A 187 0.71 27.51 -24.01
CA SER A 187 -0.22 27.37 -22.90
C SER A 187 -1.63 27.35 -23.50
N GLU A 188 -2.15 26.16 -23.78
CA GLU A 188 -3.52 26.01 -24.25
C GLU A 188 -4.40 26.24 -23.04
N ASP A 189 -4.79 27.50 -22.87
CA ASP A 189 -6.01 27.81 -22.17
C ASP A 189 -7.16 27.20 -22.99
N PHE A 190 -7.48 25.94 -22.73
CA PHE A 190 -8.57 25.22 -23.40
C PHE A 190 -9.94 25.86 -23.16
N SER A 191 -10.04 26.86 -22.26
CA SER A 191 -11.24 27.67 -22.09
C SER A 191 -11.33 28.81 -23.11
N ALA A 192 -10.21 29.23 -23.69
CA ALA A 192 -10.14 30.30 -24.65
C ALA A 192 -10.02 29.75 -26.08
N LYS A 193 -11.05 29.98 -26.92
CA LYS A 193 -11.03 29.67 -28.37
C LYS A 193 -9.99 30.47 -29.19
N ASN A 194 -9.09 31.20 -28.54
CA ASN A 194 -8.17 32.13 -29.18
C ASN A 194 -6.72 31.78 -28.85
N LEU A 195 -5.94 31.48 -29.89
CA LEU A 195 -4.50 31.28 -29.78
C LEU A 195 -3.80 32.65 -29.76
N THR A 196 -3.09 32.98 -28.68
CA THR A 196 -2.27 34.21 -28.59
C THR A 196 -0.80 33.85 -28.76
N VAL A 197 -0.15 34.36 -29.80
CA VAL A 197 1.27 34.11 -30.07
C VAL A 197 2.08 35.37 -29.75
N ASN A 198 2.80 35.35 -28.62
CA ASN A 198 3.69 36.44 -28.19
C ASN A 198 5.12 36.25 -28.76
N GLY A 199 5.24 36.18 -30.09
CA GLY A 199 6.55 36.02 -30.75
C GLY A 199 6.50 36.15 -32.28
N VAL A 200 7.67 36.37 -32.89
CA VAL A 200 7.83 36.40 -34.36
C VAL A 200 7.77 34.97 -34.89
N ILE A 201 6.73 34.65 -35.66
CA ILE A 201 6.59 33.36 -36.35
C ILE A 201 7.61 33.31 -37.49
N LYS A 202 8.66 32.47 -37.36
CA LYS A 202 9.63 32.23 -38.43
C LYS A 202 9.17 31.00 -39.26
N PRO A 203 8.93 31.13 -40.57
CA PRO A 203 8.61 29.98 -41.41
C PRO A 203 9.80 29.01 -41.50
N SER A 204 9.53 27.71 -41.33
CA SER A 204 10.54 26.64 -41.46
C SER A 204 11.18 26.67 -42.86
N ALA A 205 12.51 26.64 -42.92
CA ALA A 205 13.34 26.93 -44.08
C ALA A 205 13.28 25.91 -45.24
N GLY A 206 12.27 25.04 -45.28
CA GLY A 206 12.18 23.93 -46.23
C GLY A 206 11.43 24.22 -47.53
N ASN A 207 10.65 25.30 -47.64
CA ASN A 207 9.87 25.59 -48.85
C ASN A 207 10.00 27.07 -49.24
N LYS A 208 10.57 27.34 -50.41
CA LYS A 208 10.72 28.69 -51.02
C LYS A 208 9.38 29.31 -51.47
N LYS A 209 8.37 29.33 -50.60
CA LYS A 209 7.17 30.15 -50.74
C LYS A 209 7.01 30.94 -49.43
N LYS A 210 7.47 32.20 -49.47
CA LYS A 210 7.35 33.17 -48.38
C LYS A 210 5.86 33.42 -48.11
N THR A 211 5.35 32.90 -47.00
CA THR A 211 3.99 33.15 -46.53
C THR A 211 4.02 34.30 -45.52
N VAL A 212 3.40 35.43 -45.86
CA VAL A 212 3.10 36.51 -44.92
C VAL A 212 1.66 36.31 -44.46
N PHE A 213 1.43 36.13 -43.16
CA PHE A 213 0.08 36.09 -42.60
C PHE A 213 -0.31 37.50 -42.12
N SER A 214 -1.35 38.08 -42.71
CA SER A 214 -2.04 39.23 -42.11
C SER A 214 -3.40 38.79 -41.59
N LEU A 215 -3.64 38.97 -40.29
CA LEU A 215 -4.93 38.69 -39.67
C LEU A 215 -5.92 39.82 -39.98
N LEU A 216 -6.82 39.59 -40.93
CA LEU A 216 -8.12 40.27 -40.98
C LEU A 216 -9.14 39.30 -40.36
N LYS A 217 -10.03 39.80 -39.49
CA LYS A 217 -11.08 38.98 -38.88
C LYS A 217 -11.78 38.15 -39.95
N ASN A 218 -11.61 36.82 -39.84
CA ASN A 218 -12.35 35.75 -40.50
C ASN A 218 -12.14 35.38 -41.98
N ARG A 219 -11.11 35.83 -42.73
CA ARG A 219 -10.73 35.19 -44.02
C ARG A 219 -9.24 35.26 -44.34
N ILE A 220 -8.68 34.17 -44.92
CA ILE A 220 -7.30 34.09 -45.44
C ILE A 220 -7.29 34.64 -46.87
N MET A 221 -6.52 35.69 -47.14
CA MET A 221 -6.24 36.18 -48.49
C MET A 221 -4.74 36.00 -48.80
N VAL A 222 -4.42 35.47 -49.98
CA VAL A 222 -3.04 35.20 -50.42
C VAL A 222 -2.63 36.21 -51.49
N GLY A 223 -1.60 37.02 -51.23
CA GLY A 223 -0.99 37.95 -52.18
C GLY A 223 0.49 37.62 -52.45
N LYS A 224 0.95 37.78 -53.70
CA LYS A 224 2.31 37.43 -54.15
C LYS A 224 3.24 38.64 -54.02
N MET A 225 4.40 38.48 -53.38
CA MET A 225 5.40 39.55 -53.18
C MET A 225 6.51 39.46 -54.24
N LEU A 226 6.88 40.58 -54.88
CA LEU A 226 8.04 40.65 -55.78
C LEU A 226 9.33 40.97 -54.98
N PRO A 227 10.52 40.53 -55.43
CA PRO A 227 11.77 40.70 -54.69
C PRO A 227 12.25 42.16 -54.75
N GLY A 228 12.55 42.77 -53.60
CA GLY A 228 13.26 44.07 -53.51
C GLY A 228 12.52 45.21 -52.79
N SER A 229 11.31 44.97 -52.28
CA SER A 229 10.50 46.02 -51.64
C SER A 229 10.55 45.91 -50.10
N GLY A 230 11.02 46.94 -49.41
CA GLY A 230 10.83 47.10 -47.96
C GLY A 230 9.35 47.36 -47.66
N ILE A 231 8.82 46.76 -46.59
CA ILE A 231 7.43 47.01 -46.15
C ILE A 231 7.44 48.24 -45.24
N THR A 232 6.71 49.28 -45.61
CA THR A 232 6.31 50.35 -44.69
C THR A 232 4.82 50.18 -44.42
N VAL A 233 4.46 49.93 -43.16
CA VAL A 233 3.05 49.88 -42.73
C VAL A 233 2.55 51.31 -42.63
N VAL A 234 1.59 51.69 -43.47
CA VAL A 234 0.90 52.99 -43.37
C VAL A 234 -0.40 52.78 -42.60
N GLU A 235 -0.58 53.62 -41.58
CA GLU A 235 -1.66 53.65 -40.61
C GLU A 235 -3.07 53.60 -41.24
N ILE A 236 -3.98 52.86 -40.61
CA ILE A 236 -5.40 52.79 -41.01
C ILE A 236 -6.11 54.03 -40.48
N GLN A 237 -6.58 54.91 -41.36
CA GLN A 237 -7.54 55.95 -41.00
C GLN A 237 -8.96 55.44 -41.27
N GLU A 238 -9.71 55.14 -40.22
CA GLU A 238 -11.14 54.84 -40.31
C GLU A 238 -11.90 56.11 -40.72
N LYS A 239 -12.64 56.05 -41.83
CA LYS A 239 -13.63 57.09 -42.16
C LYS A 239 -15.02 56.46 -42.19
N ILE A 240 -15.79 56.70 -41.14
CA ILE A 240 -17.20 56.31 -41.06
C ILE A 240 -17.98 57.12 -42.10
N ARG A 241 -18.55 56.45 -43.11
CA ARG A 241 -19.69 56.98 -43.86
C ARG A 241 -20.86 56.01 -43.75
N HIS A 242 -22.01 56.62 -43.51
CA HIS A 242 -23.25 56.01 -43.05
C HIS A 242 -23.69 54.78 -43.88
N TRP A 243 -23.91 53.68 -43.15
CA TRP A 243 -24.83 52.56 -43.42
C TRP A 243 -24.57 51.62 -44.62
N ARG A 244 -23.31 51.43 -45.04
CA ARG A 244 -22.82 50.13 -45.57
C ARG A 244 -21.29 50.13 -45.65
N LEU A 245 -20.65 49.18 -44.95
CA LEU A 245 -19.20 48.93 -45.00
C LEU A 245 -18.83 48.21 -46.31
N GLU A 246 -18.64 48.96 -47.39
CA GLU A 246 -17.94 48.43 -48.57
C GLU A 246 -16.45 48.74 -48.43
N HIS A 247 -15.65 47.71 -48.15
CA HIS A 247 -14.20 47.80 -48.05
C HIS A 247 -13.61 47.82 -49.46
N LEU A 248 -13.54 49.00 -50.07
CA LEU A 248 -12.77 49.20 -51.29
C LEU A 248 -11.31 49.45 -50.91
N MET A 249 -10.46 48.43 -51.06
CA MET A 249 -9.02 48.56 -50.83
C MET A 249 -8.33 48.96 -52.14
N ILE A 250 -7.96 50.24 -52.26
CA ILE A 250 -7.08 50.71 -53.35
C ILE A 250 -5.65 50.61 -52.83
N VAL A 251 -4.88 49.67 -53.37
CA VAL A 251 -3.44 49.59 -53.10
C VAL A 251 -2.72 50.40 -54.17
N THR A 252 -2.26 51.60 -53.82
CA THR A 252 -1.37 52.40 -54.68
C THR A 252 0.07 52.04 -54.36
N ILE A 253 0.79 51.51 -55.36
CA ILE A 253 2.22 51.26 -55.27
C ILE A 253 2.94 52.53 -55.73
N ILE A 254 3.64 53.21 -54.83
CA ILE A 254 4.59 54.26 -55.20
C ILE A 254 5.99 53.64 -55.11
N LEU A 255 6.64 53.49 -56.26
CA LEU A 255 8.05 53.12 -56.36
C LEU A 255 8.91 54.40 -56.17
N PRO A 256 10.07 54.32 -55.50
CA PRO A 256 11.11 55.34 -55.69
C PRO A 256 11.69 55.30 -57.10
#